data_AF-A0A966R9W8-F1
#
_entry.id   AF-A0A966R9W8-F1
#
_cell.length_a   1.000
_cell.length_b   1.000
_cell.length_c   1.000
_cell.angle_alpha   90.00
_cell.angle_beta   90.00
_cell.angle_gamma   90.00
#
_symmetry.space_group_name_H-M   'P 1'
#
loop_
_entity.id
_entity.type
_entity.pdbx_description
1 polymer ?
#
loop_
_entity_poly.entity_id
_entity_poly.type
_entity_poly.pdbx_seq_one_letter_code
_entity_poly.pdbx_strand_id
1 'polypeptide(L)'
;MGEIVRSQGMLNRIIQSSTIVTLLLAAVTLASDGAFAFTLIGAGKAVKGWAGNALELHVNPDNCPGEVDDLMDKAIAIWNEVPTLGILLKRGDDTRTTIDQALAGAASITPTVHCVTSMAAVGLNPAVIPGVATGQQVDSQGHLNYGVLILNAEEGAAANVKTLNEELVVDVIAHEIGHILGLGHSSDTSALMYYDASKRKKASLAQDDVDGITYLYPRDELNGDNPFGGCAVIKGQRGRAAIDATLLALPAFLYLMTRFFQQRRRVRKA
;
A
#
# COMPACT_ATOMS: atom_id res chain seq x y z
N MET A 1 -34.30 -57.57 4.88
CA MET A 1 -34.61 -56.36 4.09
C MET A 1 -34.50 -55.04 4.86
N GLY A 2 -34.68 -55.00 6.20
CA GLY A 2 -34.64 -53.75 6.99
C GLY A 2 -33.25 -53.18 7.35
N GLU A 3 -32.18 -53.97 7.32
CA GLU A 3 -30.83 -53.50 7.70
C GLU A 3 -30.11 -52.73 6.58
N ILE A 4 -30.40 -53.02 5.31
CA ILE A 4 -29.75 -52.37 4.16
C ILE A 4 -30.23 -50.92 4.00
N VAL A 5 -31.53 -50.65 4.22
CA VAL A 5 -32.14 -49.31 4.14
C VAL A 5 -31.59 -48.38 5.24
N ARG A 6 -31.27 -48.93 6.41
CA ARG A 6 -30.76 -48.17 7.56
C ARG A 6 -29.30 -47.74 7.39
N SER A 7 -28.50 -48.56 6.70
CA SER A 7 -27.10 -48.28 6.35
C SER A 7 -26.98 -47.14 5.32
N GLN A 8 -27.81 -47.16 4.27
CA GLN A 8 -27.82 -46.13 3.23
C GLN A 8 -28.24 -44.75 3.76
N GLY A 9 -29.21 -44.68 4.68
CA GLY A 9 -29.62 -43.42 5.32
C GLY A 9 -28.55 -42.81 6.24
N MET A 10 -27.63 -43.62 6.77
CA MET A 10 -26.53 -43.17 7.61
C MET A 10 -25.36 -42.65 6.77
N LEU A 11 -25.05 -43.33 5.66
CA LEU A 11 -24.04 -42.89 4.68
C LEU A 11 -24.42 -41.55 4.02
N ASN A 12 -25.68 -41.35 3.62
CA ASN A 12 -26.12 -40.08 3.04
C ASN A 12 -26.03 -38.89 4.02
N ARG A 13 -26.24 -39.13 5.33
CA ARG A 13 -26.11 -38.10 6.37
C ARG A 13 -24.65 -37.72 6.64
N ILE A 14 -23.73 -38.68 6.53
CA ILE A 14 -22.28 -38.44 6.69
C ILE A 14 -21.73 -37.68 5.46
N ILE A 15 -22.16 -38.05 4.26
CA ILE A 15 -21.77 -37.36 3.02
C ILE A 15 -22.28 -35.92 3.03
N GLN A 16 -23.57 -35.67 3.35
CA GLN A 16 -24.12 -34.31 3.48
C GLN A 16 -23.34 -33.44 4.50
N SER A 17 -22.92 -34.02 5.63
CA SER A 17 -22.16 -33.30 6.65
C SER A 17 -20.75 -32.94 6.19
N SER A 18 -20.11 -33.78 5.37
CA SER A 18 -18.77 -33.51 4.84
C SER A 18 -18.81 -32.43 3.77
N THR A 19 -19.81 -32.43 2.87
CA THR A 19 -19.96 -31.39 1.84
C THR A 19 -20.26 -30.03 2.44
N ILE A 20 -21.08 -29.96 3.50
CA ILE A 20 -21.38 -28.72 4.22
C ILE A 20 -20.14 -28.16 4.92
N VAL A 21 -19.30 -29.02 5.52
CA VAL A 21 -18.04 -28.60 6.16
C VAL A 21 -17.03 -28.11 5.13
N THR A 22 -16.91 -28.77 3.97
CA THR A 22 -16.05 -28.30 2.88
C THR A 22 -16.56 -26.99 2.26
N LEU A 23 -17.88 -26.82 2.12
CA LEU A 23 -18.50 -25.57 1.65
C LEU A 23 -18.33 -24.41 2.65
N LEU A 24 -18.39 -24.67 3.96
CA LEU A 24 -18.13 -23.68 4.99
C LEU A 24 -16.65 -23.29 5.06
N LEU A 25 -15.73 -24.24 4.88
CA LEU A 25 -14.30 -23.95 4.79
C LEU A 25 -13.96 -23.12 3.55
N ALA A 26 -14.59 -23.45 2.41
CA ALA A 26 -14.47 -22.67 1.17
C ALA A 26 -15.10 -21.27 1.30
N ALA A 27 -16.25 -21.13 1.98
CA ALA A 27 -16.90 -19.85 2.23
C ALA A 27 -16.09 -18.96 3.20
N VAL A 28 -15.41 -19.55 4.20
CA VAL A 28 -14.51 -18.83 5.10
C VAL A 28 -13.21 -18.41 4.40
N THR A 29 -12.73 -19.16 3.40
CA THR A 29 -11.60 -18.72 2.55
C THR A 29 -12.01 -17.69 1.49
N LEU A 30 -13.28 -17.65 1.08
CA LEU A 30 -13.80 -16.67 0.10
C LEU A 30 -14.35 -15.40 0.76
N ALA A 31 -14.52 -15.39 2.08
CA ALA A 31 -14.85 -14.21 2.88
C ALA A 31 -13.58 -13.55 3.44
N SER A 32 -12.45 -13.68 2.75
CA SER A 32 -11.25 -12.90 3.06
C SER A 32 -11.57 -11.43 2.82
N ASP A 33 -11.33 -10.64 3.86
CA ASP A 33 -11.41 -9.19 3.97
C ASP A 33 -11.24 -8.44 2.65
N GLY A 34 -12.03 -7.37 2.47
CA GLY A 34 -12.01 -6.52 1.29
C GLY A 34 -10.57 -6.31 0.81
N ALA A 35 -10.26 -6.87 -0.35
CA ALA A 35 -8.96 -6.70 -0.97
C ALA A 35 -8.83 -5.21 -1.31
N PHE A 36 -8.19 -4.45 -0.42
CA PHE A 36 -7.67 -3.14 -0.75
C PHE A 36 -6.60 -3.39 -1.81
N ALA A 37 -6.90 -2.95 -3.02
CA ALA A 37 -5.97 -2.98 -4.12
C ALA A 37 -5.52 -1.53 -4.31
N PHE A 38 -4.25 -1.27 -4.01
CA PHE A 38 -3.58 -0.05 -4.39
C PHE A 38 -3.90 0.27 -5.85
N THR A 39 -3.99 1.56 -6.16
CA THR A 39 -4.18 2.00 -7.54
C THR A 39 -2.86 2.51 -8.10
N LEU A 40 -2.73 2.51 -9.42
CA LEU A 40 -1.60 3.11 -10.12
C LEU A 40 -2.09 4.33 -10.89
N ILE A 41 -1.20 5.28 -11.13
CA ILE A 41 -1.50 6.39 -12.04
C ILE A 41 -1.75 5.89 -13.46
N GLY A 42 -2.53 6.64 -14.25
CA GLY A 42 -2.72 6.34 -15.67
C GLY A 42 -3.63 5.15 -15.97
N ALA A 43 -4.85 5.17 -15.43
CA ALA A 43 -5.91 4.17 -15.63
C ALA A 43 -5.92 3.58 -17.06
N GLY A 44 -5.40 2.36 -17.21
CA GLY A 44 -5.40 1.60 -18.46
C GLY A 44 -4.05 1.44 -19.18
N LYS A 45 -2.97 2.12 -18.73
CA LYS A 45 -1.60 1.84 -19.19
C LYS A 45 -0.85 1.01 -18.13
N ALA A 46 -0.05 0.04 -18.57
CA ALA A 46 0.82 -0.73 -17.69
C ALA A 46 2.00 0.16 -17.25
N VAL A 47 1.83 0.88 -16.15
CA VAL A 47 2.90 1.67 -15.52
C VAL A 47 3.84 0.74 -14.77
N LYS A 48 5.13 0.85 -15.06
CA LYS A 48 6.22 0.05 -14.46
C LYS A 48 7.07 0.85 -13.47
N GLY A 49 6.70 2.09 -13.18
CA GLY A 49 7.51 3.01 -12.39
C GLY A 49 8.70 3.59 -13.18
N TRP A 50 9.59 4.28 -12.49
CA TRP A 50 10.84 4.81 -13.04
C TRP A 50 11.83 3.68 -13.35
N ALA A 51 12.62 3.86 -14.41
CA ALA A 51 13.73 2.96 -14.71
C ALA A 51 14.97 3.28 -13.83
N GLY A 52 15.76 2.25 -13.51
CA GLY A 52 16.98 2.40 -12.71
C GLY A 52 16.80 2.00 -11.25
N ASN A 53 17.85 2.20 -10.45
CA ASN A 53 17.91 1.82 -9.04
C ASN A 53 17.91 3.02 -8.08
N ALA A 54 17.88 4.25 -8.61
CA ALA A 54 17.75 5.46 -7.83
C ALA A 54 16.92 6.50 -8.58
N LEU A 55 16.15 7.28 -7.83
CA LEU A 55 15.40 8.43 -8.34
C LEU A 55 15.83 9.67 -7.57
N GLU A 56 16.27 10.68 -8.32
CA GLU A 56 16.67 11.97 -7.78
C GLU A 56 15.52 12.97 -7.91
N LEU A 57 15.11 13.57 -6.79
CA LEU A 57 14.13 14.66 -6.78
C LEU A 57 14.86 15.99 -6.80
N HIS A 58 14.61 16.79 -7.82
CA HIS A 58 15.30 18.06 -8.06
C HIS A 58 14.41 19.24 -7.68
N VAL A 59 14.78 19.99 -6.65
CA VAL A 59 13.99 21.13 -6.19
C VAL A 59 14.41 22.39 -6.94
N ASN A 60 13.45 23.17 -7.40
CA ASN A 60 13.70 24.57 -7.69
C ASN A 60 13.51 25.35 -6.37
N PRO A 61 14.58 25.94 -5.81
CA PRO A 61 14.49 26.62 -4.51
C PRO A 61 13.70 27.94 -4.57
N ASP A 62 13.39 28.44 -5.75
CA ASP A 62 12.65 29.69 -5.92
C ASP A 62 11.30 29.62 -5.19
N ASN A 63 11.03 30.62 -4.35
CA ASN A 63 9.82 30.78 -3.52
C ASN A 63 9.60 29.75 -2.40
N CYS A 64 10.40 28.69 -2.32
CA CYS A 64 10.28 27.66 -1.30
C CYS A 64 10.58 28.19 0.12
N PRO A 65 10.04 27.54 1.18
CA PRO A 65 10.52 27.78 2.54
C PRO A 65 12.00 27.42 2.69
N GLY A 66 12.68 28.07 3.64
CA GLY A 66 14.08 27.74 3.96
C GLY A 66 14.26 26.30 4.45
N GLU A 67 13.24 25.71 5.07
CA GLU A 67 13.24 24.31 5.50
C GLU A 67 12.76 23.29 4.45
N VAL A 68 12.51 23.69 3.19
CA VAL A 68 11.97 22.76 2.18
C VAL A 68 12.84 21.52 1.99
N ASP A 69 14.17 21.67 2.14
CA ASP A 69 15.10 20.56 1.97
C ASP A 69 14.96 19.50 3.06
N ASP A 70 14.85 19.94 4.32
CA ASP A 70 14.63 19.04 5.46
C ASP A 70 13.26 18.35 5.38
N LEU A 71 12.22 19.07 4.95
CA LEU A 71 10.89 18.50 4.71
C LEU A 71 10.93 17.41 3.63
N MET A 72 11.64 17.67 2.53
CA MET A 72 11.83 16.70 1.45
C MET A 72 12.61 15.47 1.91
N ASP A 73 13.69 15.65 2.68
CA ASP A 73 14.51 14.54 3.20
C ASP A 73 13.69 13.63 4.12
N LYS A 74 12.87 14.21 5.00
CA LYS A 74 11.93 13.46 5.86
C LYS A 74 10.92 12.66 5.04
N ALA A 75 10.33 13.27 4.01
CA ALA A 75 9.35 12.60 3.15
C ALA A 75 9.98 11.49 2.30
N ILE A 76 11.20 11.70 1.79
CA ILE A 76 12.01 10.69 1.08
C ILE A 76 12.31 9.51 1.99
N ALA A 77 12.67 9.77 3.25
CA ALA A 77 12.98 8.72 4.22
C ALA A 77 11.81 7.75 4.43
N ILE A 78 10.56 8.25 4.48
CA ILE A 78 9.36 7.41 4.65
C ILE A 78 9.29 6.31 3.60
N TRP A 79 9.55 6.62 2.33
CA TRP A 79 9.54 5.61 1.26
C TRP A 79 10.75 4.69 1.33
N ASN A 80 11.93 5.24 1.62
CA ASN A 80 13.16 4.45 1.76
C ASN A 80 13.14 3.48 2.96
N GLU A 81 12.25 3.66 3.92
CA GLU A 81 12.02 2.70 5.01
C GLU A 81 11.41 1.37 4.54
N VAL A 82 10.82 1.33 3.34
CA VAL A 82 10.19 0.12 2.80
C VAL A 82 11.27 -0.91 2.41
N PRO A 83 11.35 -2.07 3.11
CA PRO A 83 12.44 -3.01 2.88
C PRO A 83 12.39 -3.70 1.51
N THR A 84 11.21 -3.74 0.89
CA THR A 84 10.97 -4.35 -0.41
C THR A 84 11.15 -3.37 -1.57
N LEU A 85 11.49 -2.11 -1.29
CA LEU A 85 11.69 -1.08 -2.31
C LEU A 85 13.03 -1.30 -3.03
N GLY A 86 12.95 -1.50 -4.34
CA GLY A 86 14.09 -1.71 -5.23
C GLY A 86 14.71 -0.43 -5.81
N ILE A 87 14.12 0.74 -5.54
CA ILE A 87 14.61 2.04 -5.97
C ILE A 87 14.98 2.92 -4.76
N LEU A 88 16.14 3.55 -4.80
CA LEU A 88 16.56 4.49 -3.76
C LEU A 88 16.12 5.91 -4.09
N LEU A 89 15.32 6.52 -3.24
CA LEU A 89 14.97 7.94 -3.37
C LEU A 89 16.04 8.80 -2.72
N LYS A 90 16.42 9.89 -3.37
CA LYS A 90 17.35 10.87 -2.80
C LYS A 90 17.11 12.26 -3.38
N ARG A 91 17.61 13.27 -2.70
CA ARG A 91 17.75 14.61 -3.26
C ARG A 91 18.75 14.60 -4.39
N GLY A 92 18.36 15.19 -5.51
CA GLY A 92 19.28 15.60 -6.57
C GLY A 92 19.73 17.04 -6.37
N ASP A 93 20.59 17.50 -7.27
CA ASP A 93 20.97 18.92 -7.34
C ASP A 93 19.76 19.80 -7.63
N ASP A 94 19.78 21.04 -7.14
CA ASP A 94 18.76 22.02 -7.42
C ASP A 94 18.64 22.29 -8.93
N THR A 95 17.41 22.48 -9.40
CA THR A 95 17.11 22.79 -10.79
C THR A 95 16.78 24.27 -10.97
N ARG A 96 17.07 24.80 -12.17
CA ARG A 96 16.65 26.13 -12.62
C ARG A 96 15.43 26.09 -13.54
N THR A 97 14.86 24.91 -13.74
CA THR A 97 13.62 24.75 -14.50
C THR A 97 12.51 25.54 -13.81
N THR A 98 11.83 26.43 -14.53
CA THR A 98 10.69 27.16 -13.97
C THR A 98 9.43 26.29 -13.93
N ILE A 99 8.44 26.66 -13.12
CA ILE A 99 7.16 25.93 -13.09
C ILE A 99 6.48 25.88 -14.47
N ASP A 100 6.54 26.97 -15.26
CA ASP A 100 5.97 27.00 -16.60
C ASP A 100 6.67 26.02 -17.55
N GLN A 101 7.99 25.92 -17.48
CA GLN A 101 8.76 24.93 -18.24
C GLN A 101 8.43 23.51 -17.80
N ALA A 102 8.32 23.28 -16.49
CA ALA A 102 7.98 21.99 -15.93
C ALA A 102 6.58 21.53 -16.37
N LEU A 103 5.57 22.40 -16.28
CA LEU A 103 4.20 22.11 -16.70
C LEU A 103 4.05 21.98 -18.22
N ALA A 104 4.91 22.64 -19.00
CA ALA A 104 4.97 22.46 -20.45
C ALA A 104 5.64 21.15 -20.90
N GLY A 105 6.14 20.32 -19.96
CA GLY A 105 6.87 19.10 -20.29
C GLY A 105 8.29 19.35 -20.83
N ALA A 106 8.87 20.51 -20.53
CA ALA A 106 10.15 20.97 -21.08
C ALA A 106 11.32 20.93 -20.08
N ALA A 107 11.13 20.34 -18.89
CA ALA A 107 12.22 20.15 -17.94
C ALA A 107 13.27 19.16 -18.49
N SER A 108 14.54 19.54 -18.46
CA SER A 108 15.64 18.67 -18.90
C SER A 108 16.01 17.60 -17.87
N ILE A 109 15.59 17.78 -16.62
CA ILE A 109 15.83 16.89 -15.47
C ILE A 109 14.50 16.74 -14.75
N THR A 110 14.17 15.52 -14.31
CA THR A 110 12.85 15.18 -13.75
C THR A 110 12.99 13.95 -12.84
N PRO A 111 12.17 13.82 -11.78
CA PRO A 111 11.10 14.71 -11.33
C PRO A 111 11.59 16.03 -10.72
N THR A 112 10.79 17.08 -10.92
CA THR A 112 11.08 18.42 -10.37
C THR A 112 10.08 18.81 -9.30
N VAL A 113 10.54 19.50 -8.26
CA VAL A 113 9.70 20.05 -7.19
C VAL A 113 9.72 21.57 -7.24
N HIS A 114 8.56 22.20 -7.12
CA HIS A 114 8.42 23.66 -7.22
C HIS A 114 7.52 24.19 -6.11
N CYS A 115 7.87 25.33 -5.55
CA CYS A 115 6.98 26.07 -4.65
C CYS A 115 6.35 27.24 -5.42
N VAL A 116 5.03 27.30 -5.46
CA VAL A 116 4.30 28.35 -6.21
C VAL A 116 3.67 29.36 -5.27
N THR A 117 3.75 30.63 -5.65
CA THR A 117 3.16 31.75 -4.89
C THR A 117 1.75 32.12 -5.38
N SER A 118 1.28 31.48 -6.45
CA SER A 118 -0.11 31.59 -6.92
C SER A 118 -0.60 30.22 -7.37
N MET A 119 -1.38 29.56 -6.52
CA MET A 119 -2.00 28.26 -6.83
C MET A 119 -3.08 28.41 -7.91
N ALA A 120 -3.76 29.55 -7.95
CA ALA A 120 -4.75 29.83 -8.99
C ALA A 120 -4.14 29.88 -10.39
N ALA A 121 -2.88 30.32 -10.53
CA ALA A 121 -2.17 30.35 -11.81
C ALA A 121 -1.91 28.93 -12.36
N VAL A 122 -1.82 27.93 -11.49
CA VAL A 122 -1.69 26.50 -11.85
C VAL A 122 -3.01 25.74 -11.74
N GLY A 123 -4.14 26.44 -11.61
CA GLY A 123 -5.49 25.86 -11.61
C GLY A 123 -5.89 25.15 -10.31
N LEU A 124 -5.24 25.46 -9.19
CA LEU A 124 -5.44 24.82 -7.89
C LEU A 124 -6.04 25.78 -6.86
N ASN A 125 -6.75 25.25 -5.87
CA ASN A 125 -7.33 26.05 -4.80
C ASN A 125 -6.33 26.24 -3.64
N PRO A 126 -5.83 27.46 -3.40
CA PRO A 126 -4.84 27.72 -2.34
C PRO A 126 -5.36 27.48 -0.93
N ALA A 127 -6.67 27.45 -0.70
CA ALA A 127 -7.25 27.28 0.62
C ALA A 127 -7.24 25.83 1.13
N VAL A 128 -7.13 24.84 0.23
CA VAL A 128 -7.30 23.42 0.59
C VAL A 128 -6.21 22.50 0.03
N ILE A 129 -5.41 22.96 -0.94
CA ILE A 129 -4.37 22.16 -1.58
C ILE A 129 -3.00 22.63 -1.07
N PRO A 130 -2.33 21.84 -0.20
CA PRO A 130 -0.97 22.13 0.23
C PRO A 130 0.09 21.67 -0.77
N GLY A 131 -0.20 20.63 -1.55
CA GLY A 131 0.68 20.13 -2.60
C GLY A 131 -0.07 19.29 -3.64
N VAL A 132 0.57 19.06 -4.78
CA VAL A 132 0.07 18.15 -5.82
C VAL A 132 1.22 17.61 -6.69
N ALA A 133 1.16 16.34 -7.05
CA ALA A 133 1.94 15.76 -8.12
C ALA A 133 1.17 15.76 -9.44
N THR A 134 1.80 16.21 -10.52
CA THR A 134 1.21 16.35 -11.84
C THR A 134 2.24 16.17 -12.96
N GLY A 135 1.77 16.21 -14.20
CA GLY A 135 2.63 16.17 -15.38
C GLY A 135 3.28 14.82 -15.64
N GLN A 136 2.90 13.75 -14.91
CA GLN A 136 3.53 12.44 -15.10
C GLN A 136 3.36 11.95 -16.54
N GLN A 137 4.48 11.57 -17.16
CA GLN A 137 4.52 10.98 -18.48
C GLN A 137 5.04 9.55 -18.39
N VAL A 138 4.50 8.70 -19.26
CA VAL A 138 4.87 7.29 -19.38
C VAL A 138 5.40 7.08 -20.79
N ASP A 139 6.60 6.56 -20.90
CA ASP A 139 7.25 6.27 -22.18
C ASP A 139 6.60 5.06 -22.89
N SER A 140 7.10 4.75 -24.09
CA SER A 140 6.61 3.62 -24.89
C SER A 140 6.84 2.24 -24.26
N GLN A 141 7.73 2.13 -23.27
CA GLN A 141 8.07 0.89 -22.56
C GLN A 141 7.25 0.70 -21.27
N GLY A 142 6.49 1.72 -20.88
CA GLY A 142 5.67 1.74 -19.68
C GLY A 142 6.36 2.38 -18.46
N HIS A 143 7.54 2.98 -18.62
CA HIS A 143 8.25 3.61 -17.52
C HIS A 143 7.90 5.09 -17.37
N LEU A 144 7.89 5.55 -16.13
CA LEU A 144 7.81 6.96 -15.82
C LEU A 144 9.11 7.64 -16.26
N ASN A 145 8.95 8.74 -16.97
CA ASN A 145 10.08 9.54 -17.46
C ASN A 145 9.88 11.04 -17.22
N TYR A 146 8.78 11.43 -16.58
CA TYR A 146 8.50 12.82 -16.24
C TYR A 146 7.58 12.92 -15.02
N GLY A 147 7.71 13.97 -14.21
CA GLY A 147 6.83 14.27 -13.10
C GLY A 147 7.15 15.62 -12.44
N VAL A 148 6.12 16.29 -11.94
CA VAL A 148 6.21 17.61 -11.31
C VAL A 148 5.49 17.58 -9.97
N LEU A 149 6.17 17.94 -8.89
CA LEU A 149 5.58 18.13 -7.58
C LEU A 149 5.47 19.64 -7.32
N ILE A 150 4.28 20.10 -6.95
CA ILE A 150 4.00 21.51 -6.64
C ILE A 150 3.65 21.61 -5.17
N LEU A 151 4.26 22.57 -4.46
CA LEU A 151 3.97 22.94 -3.09
C LEU A 151 3.38 24.35 -3.04
N ASN A 152 2.37 24.52 -2.19
CA ASN A 152 1.69 25.80 -1.99
C ASN A 152 2.51 26.72 -1.08
N ALA A 153 3.16 27.73 -1.66
CA ALA A 153 3.86 28.78 -0.95
C ALA A 153 3.17 30.15 -1.07
N GLU A 154 1.87 30.17 -1.41
CA GLU A 154 1.07 31.39 -1.57
C GLU A 154 0.83 32.07 -0.22
N GLU A 155 1.36 33.27 -0.04
CA GLU A 155 1.24 34.01 1.22
C GLU A 155 -0.23 34.31 1.56
N GLY A 156 -0.62 34.06 2.82
CA GLY A 156 -2.00 34.24 3.28
C GLY A 156 -2.96 33.10 2.93
N ALA A 157 -2.53 32.10 2.13
CA ALA A 157 -3.32 30.91 1.86
C ALA A 157 -3.42 29.98 3.08
N ALA A 158 -4.61 29.43 3.32
CA ALA A 158 -4.84 28.53 4.46
C ALA A 158 -4.06 27.21 4.37
N ALA A 159 -3.77 26.73 3.16
CA ALA A 159 -2.96 25.53 2.92
C ALA A 159 -1.50 25.85 2.57
N ASN A 160 -0.98 27.02 2.95
CA ASN A 160 0.42 27.37 2.72
C ASN A 160 1.34 26.49 3.57
N VAL A 161 2.24 25.75 2.92
CA VAL A 161 3.16 24.80 3.57
C VAL A 161 4.08 25.45 4.62
N LYS A 162 4.35 26.76 4.51
CA LYS A 162 5.14 27.51 5.52
C LYS A 162 4.40 27.72 6.84
N THR A 163 3.07 27.56 6.84
CA THR A 163 2.20 27.85 7.99
C THR A 163 1.58 26.60 8.60
N LEU A 164 1.59 25.50 7.86
CA LEU A 164 1.06 24.22 8.30
C LEU A 164 2.00 23.53 9.30
N ASN A 165 1.46 22.57 10.02
CA ASN A 165 2.26 21.72 10.89
C ASN A 165 3.27 20.90 10.06
N GLU A 166 4.51 20.82 10.53
CA GLU A 166 5.61 20.13 9.85
C GLU A 166 5.28 18.67 9.51
N GLU A 167 4.71 17.89 10.45
CA GLU A 167 4.34 16.48 10.23
C GLU A 167 3.30 16.36 9.11
N LEU A 168 2.33 17.27 9.07
CA LEU A 168 1.34 17.32 7.98
C LEU A 168 2.00 17.66 6.64
N VAL A 169 2.97 18.57 6.59
CA VAL A 169 3.67 18.93 5.35
C VAL A 169 4.52 17.76 4.86
N VAL A 170 5.22 17.06 5.75
CA VAL A 170 5.97 15.84 5.42
C VAL A 170 5.04 14.77 4.86
N ASP A 171 3.87 14.55 5.47
CA ASP A 171 2.87 13.61 4.99
C ASP A 171 2.35 13.97 3.59
N VAL A 172 2.07 15.26 3.34
CA VAL A 172 1.66 15.75 2.01
C VAL A 172 2.77 15.50 0.99
N ILE A 173 4.01 15.89 1.28
CA ILE A 173 5.13 15.66 0.36
C ILE A 173 5.31 14.17 0.09
N ALA A 174 5.23 13.32 1.12
CA ALA A 174 5.37 11.88 0.97
C ALA A 174 4.24 11.29 0.12
N HIS A 175 3.00 11.76 0.29
CA HIS A 175 1.86 11.40 -0.56
C HIS A 175 2.13 11.77 -2.03
N GLU A 176 2.55 13.01 -2.29
CA GLU A 176 2.86 13.47 -3.64
C GLU A 176 4.05 12.71 -4.26
N ILE A 177 5.06 12.36 -3.46
CA ILE A 177 6.14 11.47 -3.91
C ILE A 177 5.59 10.10 -4.32
N GLY A 178 4.59 9.55 -3.62
CA GLY A 178 3.92 8.31 -4.02
C GLY A 178 3.29 8.41 -5.41
N HIS A 179 2.67 9.55 -5.73
CA HIS A 179 2.19 9.85 -7.09
C HIS A 179 3.32 10.00 -8.11
N ILE A 180 4.44 10.62 -7.75
CA ILE A 180 5.63 10.68 -8.61
C ILE A 180 6.17 9.27 -8.86
N LEU A 181 6.12 8.38 -7.88
CA LEU A 181 6.54 6.99 -8.00
C LEU A 181 5.58 6.13 -8.82
N GLY A 182 4.37 6.60 -9.08
CA GLY A 182 3.38 5.91 -9.93
C GLY A 182 2.19 5.33 -9.20
N LEU A 183 2.06 5.55 -7.89
CA LEU A 183 0.89 5.14 -7.11
C LEU A 183 -0.27 6.11 -7.35
N GLY A 184 -1.48 5.59 -7.44
CA GLY A 184 -2.71 6.38 -7.39
C GLY A 184 -3.25 6.46 -5.96
N HIS A 185 -4.42 7.08 -5.80
CA HIS A 185 -5.06 7.15 -4.49
C HIS A 185 -5.51 5.77 -4.00
N SER A 186 -5.30 5.52 -2.71
CA SER A 186 -5.87 4.38 -2.00
C SER A 186 -7.29 4.68 -1.54
N SER A 187 -8.13 3.63 -1.47
CA SER A 187 -9.42 3.69 -0.77
C SER A 187 -9.30 3.45 0.73
N ASP A 188 -8.15 2.96 1.21
CA ASP A 188 -7.89 2.75 2.63
C ASP A 188 -7.57 4.08 3.31
N THR A 189 -8.44 4.53 4.21
CA THR A 189 -8.26 5.78 4.99
C THR A 189 -7.01 5.81 5.87
N SER A 190 -6.38 4.67 6.11
CA SER A 190 -5.13 4.57 6.88
C SER A 190 -3.87 4.68 6.02
N ALA A 191 -4.00 4.51 4.69
CA ALA A 191 -2.90 4.60 3.74
C ALA A 191 -2.39 6.04 3.60
N LEU A 192 -1.07 6.17 3.39
CA LEU A 192 -0.47 7.44 3.02
C LEU A 192 -1.08 7.94 1.72
N MET A 193 -1.33 7.05 0.76
CA MET A 193 -1.96 7.38 -0.52
C MET A 193 -3.48 7.65 -0.44
N TYR A 194 -4.09 7.74 0.74
CA TYR A 194 -5.48 8.22 0.84
C TYR A 194 -5.58 9.70 0.49
N TYR A 195 -6.53 10.08 -0.35
CA TYR A 195 -6.64 11.41 -0.97
C TYR A 195 -6.85 12.59 0.01
N ASP A 196 -7.19 12.34 1.26
CA ASP A 196 -7.50 13.37 2.27
C ASP A 196 -6.61 13.20 3.51
N ALA A 197 -5.56 14.02 3.56
CA ALA A 197 -4.57 14.03 4.63
C ALA A 197 -5.18 14.36 6.01
N SER A 198 -6.32 15.05 6.07
CA SER A 198 -6.95 15.41 7.36
C SER A 198 -7.50 14.20 8.14
N LYS A 199 -7.74 13.08 7.45
CA LYS A 199 -8.25 11.85 8.08
C LYS A 199 -7.14 10.97 8.65
N ARG A 200 -5.87 11.34 8.45
CA ARG A 200 -4.71 10.59 8.90
C ARG A 200 -4.38 10.88 10.35
N LYS A 201 -3.83 9.87 11.03
CA LYS A 201 -3.50 9.94 12.47
C LYS A 201 -2.01 9.78 12.79
N LYS A 202 -1.11 9.71 11.80
CA LYS A 202 -0.04 8.69 11.73
C LYS A 202 0.87 8.82 10.51
N ALA A 203 1.98 9.57 10.54
CA ALA A 203 3.18 9.49 9.67
C ALA A 203 3.76 8.06 9.44
N SER A 204 3.00 7.12 8.90
CA SER A 204 3.44 5.74 8.60
C SER A 204 2.77 5.19 7.35
N LEU A 205 3.47 4.34 6.60
CA LEU A 205 2.91 3.62 5.45
C LEU A 205 1.96 2.51 5.92
N ALA A 206 0.79 2.42 5.29
CA ALA A 206 -0.09 1.27 5.42
C ALA A 206 0.40 0.13 4.51
N GLN A 207 -0.17 -1.07 4.72
CA GLN A 207 0.18 -2.22 3.91
C GLN A 207 -0.15 -1.99 2.43
N ASP A 208 -1.22 -1.25 2.11
CA ASP A 208 -1.60 -0.92 0.74
C ASP A 208 -0.52 -0.07 0.02
N ASP A 209 0.08 0.90 0.73
CA ASP A 209 1.19 1.70 0.19
C ASP A 209 2.43 0.83 -0.07
N VAL A 210 2.75 -0.07 0.88
CA VAL A 210 3.89 -1.00 0.78
C VAL A 210 3.69 -1.98 -0.38
N ASP A 211 2.50 -2.54 -0.53
CA ASP A 211 2.18 -3.50 -1.58
C ASP A 211 2.25 -2.83 -2.96
N GLY A 212 1.72 -1.61 -3.08
CA GLY A 212 1.76 -0.85 -4.33
C GLY A 212 3.17 -0.46 -4.75
N ILE A 213 3.99 0.02 -3.81
CA ILE A 213 5.35 0.41 -4.15
C ILE A 213 6.25 -0.80 -4.42
N THR A 214 6.03 -1.91 -3.71
CA THR A 214 6.71 -3.19 -3.97
C THR A 214 6.34 -3.76 -5.34
N TYR A 215 5.10 -3.57 -5.78
CA TYR A 215 4.66 -3.97 -7.11
C TYR A 215 5.40 -3.23 -8.22
N LEU A 216 5.60 -1.91 -8.07
CA LEU A 216 6.30 -1.09 -9.06
C LEU A 216 7.82 -1.27 -9.02
N TYR A 217 8.39 -1.37 -7.82
CA TYR A 217 9.84 -1.44 -7.61
C TYR A 217 10.18 -2.64 -6.73
N PRO A 218 9.97 -3.87 -7.19
CA PRO A 218 10.30 -5.05 -6.40
C PRO A 218 11.82 -5.08 -6.21
N ARG A 219 12.26 -5.17 -4.97
CA ARG A 219 13.67 -5.40 -4.69
C ARG A 219 14.04 -6.82 -5.06
N ASP A 220 15.01 -6.95 -5.96
CA ASP A 220 15.53 -8.24 -6.39
C ASP A 220 16.66 -8.69 -5.46
N GLU A 221 16.29 -9.10 -4.24
CA GLU A 221 17.23 -9.62 -3.24
C GLU A 221 17.80 -11.00 -3.62
N LEU A 222 17.32 -11.62 -4.70
CA LEU A 222 17.62 -13.02 -5.07
C LEU A 222 18.17 -13.18 -6.50
N ASN A 223 18.59 -12.10 -7.16
CA ASN A 223 19.15 -12.16 -8.51
C ASN A 223 20.58 -12.77 -8.51
N GLY A 224 20.69 -14.06 -8.19
CA GLY A 224 21.91 -14.87 -8.33
C GLY A 224 22.25 -15.77 -7.16
N ASP A 225 21.67 -15.55 -5.98
CA ASP A 225 21.99 -16.36 -4.80
C ASP A 225 20.97 -17.49 -4.58
N ASN A 226 21.51 -18.69 -4.39
CA ASN A 226 20.82 -19.98 -4.22
C ASN A 226 19.49 -19.87 -3.43
N PRO A 227 18.45 -20.64 -3.81
CA PRO A 227 17.11 -20.59 -3.21
C PRO A 227 17.03 -21.19 -1.79
N PHE A 228 18.13 -21.20 -1.03
CA PHE A 228 18.25 -21.94 0.24
C PHE A 228 18.79 -21.12 1.43
N GLY A 229 18.85 -19.80 1.37
CA GLY A 229 19.15 -19.03 2.58
C GLY A 229 19.14 -17.52 2.42
N GLY A 230 18.22 -16.85 3.13
CA GLY A 230 18.32 -15.43 3.46
C GLY A 230 17.05 -14.64 3.24
N CYS A 231 16.38 -14.24 4.33
CA CYS A 231 15.29 -13.25 4.40
C CYS A 231 13.95 -13.63 3.75
N ALA A 232 13.17 -14.45 4.44
CA ALA A 232 11.72 -14.50 4.23
C ALA A 232 11.07 -13.22 4.80
N VAL A 233 10.20 -12.57 4.03
CA VAL A 233 9.34 -11.48 4.48
C VAL A 233 8.41 -12.01 5.57
N ILE A 234 8.63 -11.62 6.83
CA ILE A 234 7.65 -11.85 7.89
C ILE A 234 6.62 -10.73 7.78
N LYS A 235 5.43 -11.05 7.26
CA LYS A 235 4.25 -10.18 7.36
C LYS A 235 4.09 -9.79 8.83
N GLY A 236 4.33 -8.52 9.15
CA GLY A 236 4.24 -7.99 10.51
C GLY A 236 2.80 -8.00 10.99
N GLN A 237 2.32 -9.13 11.51
CA GLN A 237 1.07 -9.18 12.25
C GLN A 237 1.27 -8.57 13.64
N ARG A 238 1.02 -7.27 13.78
CA ARG A 238 0.77 -6.69 15.10
C ARG A 238 -0.67 -7.01 15.52
N GLY A 239 -0.78 -7.99 16.43
CA GLY A 239 -1.72 -7.87 17.55
C GLY A 239 -3.06 -8.59 17.45
N ARG A 240 -3.05 -9.92 17.30
CA ARG A 240 -3.96 -10.79 18.06
C ARG A 240 -3.33 -12.18 18.18
N ALA A 241 -2.59 -12.40 19.26
CA ALA A 241 -2.37 -13.75 19.76
C ALA A 241 -3.71 -14.29 20.29
N ALA A 242 -4.66 -14.55 19.40
CA ALA A 242 -5.57 -15.65 19.59
C ALA A 242 -4.83 -16.83 18.99
N ILE A 243 -4.04 -17.52 19.82
CA ILE A 243 -3.69 -18.91 19.52
C ILE A 243 -5.05 -19.57 19.39
N ASP A 244 -5.45 -19.84 18.15
CA ASP A 244 -6.78 -20.28 17.82
C ASP A 244 -6.95 -21.67 18.45
N ALA A 245 -7.54 -21.68 19.65
CA ALA A 245 -7.81 -22.89 20.41
C ALA A 245 -8.73 -23.86 19.65
N THR A 246 -9.29 -23.44 18.50
CA THR A 246 -10.03 -24.29 17.57
C THR A 246 -9.18 -25.37 16.91
N LEU A 247 -7.88 -25.13 16.63
CA LEU A 247 -7.00 -26.12 16.00
C LEU A 247 -6.69 -27.31 16.93
N LEU A 248 -6.73 -27.12 18.25
CA LEU A 248 -6.62 -28.19 19.24
C LEU A 248 -7.98 -28.68 19.75
N ALA A 249 -9.03 -27.85 19.69
CA ALA A 249 -10.37 -28.23 20.13
C ALA A 249 -11.04 -29.23 19.17
N LEU A 250 -10.79 -29.17 17.87
CA LEU A 250 -11.36 -30.10 16.88
C LEU A 250 -10.94 -31.57 17.09
N PRO A 251 -9.65 -31.91 17.20
CA PRO A 251 -9.24 -33.29 17.50
C PRO A 251 -9.65 -33.73 18.91
N ALA A 252 -9.64 -32.84 19.90
CA ALA A 252 -10.10 -33.15 21.26
C ALA A 252 -11.63 -33.39 21.34
N PHE A 253 -12.42 -32.61 20.60
CA PHE A 253 -13.88 -32.76 20.52
C PHE A 253 -14.29 -34.02 19.76
N LEU A 254 -13.61 -34.35 18.64
CA LEU A 254 -13.80 -35.63 17.95
C LEU A 254 -13.40 -36.83 18.82
N TYR A 255 -12.31 -36.72 19.58
CA TYR A 255 -11.89 -37.76 20.51
C TYR A 255 -12.88 -37.96 21.68
N LEU A 256 -13.43 -36.88 22.24
CA LEU A 256 -14.44 -36.96 23.30
C LEU A 256 -15.79 -37.50 22.80
N MET A 257 -16.21 -37.11 21.60
CA MET A 257 -17.44 -37.64 20.98
C MET A 257 -17.33 -39.13 20.69
N THR A 258 -16.21 -39.60 20.12
CA THR A 258 -15.99 -41.03 19.86
C THR A 258 -16.00 -41.85 21.15
N ARG A 259 -15.40 -41.37 22.24
CA ARG A 259 -15.46 -41.99 23.57
C ARG A 259 -16.88 -42.05 24.13
N PHE A 260 -17.66 -40.97 24.04
CA PHE A 260 -19.04 -40.92 24.54
C PHE A 260 -19.98 -41.89 23.81
N PHE A 261 -19.84 -42.03 22.49
CA PHE A 261 -20.61 -43.01 21.71
C PHE A 261 -20.21 -44.46 21.98
N GLN A 262 -18.93 -44.74 22.27
CA GLN A 262 -18.48 -46.07 22.69
C GLN A 262 -19.03 -46.46 24.07
N GLN A 263 -19.12 -45.52 25.01
CA GLN A 263 -19.64 -45.75 26.36
C GLN A 263 -21.16 -46.03 26.34
N ARG A 264 -21.94 -45.30 25.53
CA ARG A 264 -23.39 -45.55 25.36
C ARG A 264 -23.70 -46.89 24.66
N ARG A 265 -22.80 -47.41 23.83
CA ARG A 265 -22.95 -48.74 23.22
C ARG A 265 -22.71 -49.89 24.21
N ARG A 266 -21.90 -49.70 25.25
CA ARG A 266 -21.70 -50.69 26.31
C ARG A 266 -22.89 -50.77 27.27
N VAL A 267 -23.51 -49.64 27.61
CA VAL A 267 -24.67 -49.60 28.51
C VAL A 267 -25.93 -50.22 27.88
N ARG A 268 -26.03 -50.28 26.55
CA ARG A 268 -27.16 -50.92 25.84
C ARG A 268 -26.99 -52.44 25.58
N LYS A 269 -25.86 -53.02 25.99
CA LYS A 269 -25.55 -54.46 25.84
C LYS A 269 -25.49 -55.20 27.19
N ALA A 270 -25.85 -54.53 28.28
CA ALA A 270 -26.07 -55.13 29.60
C ALA A 270 -27.57 -55.20 29.87
#